data_AF-A0A517SIY3-F1
#
_entry.id   AF-A0A517SIY3-F1
#
_cell.length_a   1.000
_cell.length_b   1.000
_cell.length_c   1.000
_cell.angle_alpha   90.00
_cell.angle_beta   90.00
_cell.angle_gamma   90.00
#
_symmetry.space_group_name_H-M   'P 1'
#
loop_
_entity.id
_entity.type
_entity.pdbx_description
1 polymer ?
#
loop_
_entity_poly.entity_id
_entity_poly.type
_entity_poly.pdbx_seq_one_letter_code
_entity_poly.pdbx_strand_id
1 'polypeptide(L)'
;MVSMSLIRDALCRVSTSLCFVVMAATWTPVVAAPPLTPVEARVKDGLSVFVEMKVKTAKDRLEKRGEIYLDAEEDFRDEKNFAVVIDRAGAAKLNDAGIVDPAKHFDQKTIRVTGVVTSVDGIPRIDVREAAQIVIVDLTSDPPASDAVLARIEQLKGKVTFGDDNKTITRLNLSGTPAGDADLEWIGRLRELIELSLAGTKITDRGLPNLTGLRKLEAIHLADNGITSEGVESLKGMVQLQLLGLKGTKVTDDGLAHLSGMQNLQWLGLRNTRITDAGLVHLKQLPRLPGVSLSFCLVSDAGLAHLAQHRRMQRLVLDHTGVTDAGMAHLKGMADLHTLDLGHTQVGDAGLEQICGLPKLQMLELAGTKVTDAGLVQLAKLSRLQSEGDAATEEIVSGATPPAGLPPLPGFSLGGTKVSDAGLIHLQSLAGLRRLELQNTGVTDAGLALMARWKSLRAIDVRGAGVSSQGIATLRSSLPQARITGP
;
A
#
# COMPACT_ATOMS: atom_id res chain seq x y z
N MET A 1 -28.11 54.46 56.51
CA MET A 1 -26.94 55.01 55.80
C MET A 1 -27.21 54.88 54.31
N VAL A 2 -26.99 55.97 53.59
CA VAL A 2 -27.84 56.43 52.48
C VAL A 2 -27.77 55.52 51.25
N SER A 3 -28.94 54.96 50.94
CA SER A 3 -29.32 54.46 49.62
C SER A 3 -29.85 55.66 48.82
N MET A 4 -29.35 55.86 47.60
CA MET A 4 -30.17 56.21 46.43
C MET A 4 -29.30 56.40 45.19
N SER A 5 -29.69 55.65 44.15
CA SER A 5 -29.78 56.03 42.73
C SER A 5 -28.68 56.89 42.09
N LEU A 6 -28.14 56.37 40.99
CA LEU A 6 -27.90 57.00 39.67
C LEU A 6 -26.95 56.03 38.95
N ILE A 7 -27.09 55.51 37.73
CA ILE A 7 -27.89 55.71 36.52
C ILE A 7 -27.57 54.43 35.68
N ARG A 8 -28.55 53.57 35.36
CA ARG A 8 -29.08 53.33 34.00
C ARG A 8 -28.08 53.49 32.83
N ASP A 9 -27.86 52.41 32.07
CA ASP A 9 -27.31 52.38 30.71
C ASP A 9 -25.84 52.80 30.48
N ALA A 10 -24.99 51.82 30.13
CA ALA A 10 -24.26 51.79 28.84
C ALA A 10 -23.07 50.78 28.85
N LEU A 11 -23.08 49.90 27.84
CA LEU A 11 -21.91 49.32 27.13
C LEU A 11 -21.03 48.32 27.91
N CYS A 12 -21.12 47.02 27.65
CA CYS A 12 -20.42 46.30 26.57
C CYS A 12 -18.88 46.50 26.58
N ARG A 13 -18.19 45.37 26.84
CA ARG A 13 -16.79 45.00 26.48
C ARG A 13 -15.65 45.19 27.52
N VAL A 14 -14.98 44.04 27.72
CA VAL A 14 -13.54 43.80 27.94
C VAL A 14 -13.02 43.52 29.36
N SER A 15 -12.24 42.44 29.42
CA SER A 15 -11.18 42.02 30.37
C SER A 15 -11.58 41.42 31.71
N THR A 16 -11.62 40.08 31.85
CA THR A 16 -10.51 39.11 32.04
C THR A 16 -9.86 39.19 33.42
N SER A 17 -10.36 38.35 34.34
CA SER A 17 -9.69 37.98 35.58
C SER A 17 -8.76 36.78 35.38
N LEU A 18 -7.66 36.85 36.11
CA LEU A 18 -6.44 36.05 36.08
C LEU A 18 -6.47 34.91 37.13
N CYS A 19 -5.66 33.87 36.88
CA CYS A 19 -5.15 32.81 37.79
C CYS A 19 -6.14 31.65 38.10
N PHE A 20 -5.82 30.35 37.89
CA PHE A 20 -4.55 29.62 38.07
C PHE A 20 -4.32 28.49 37.03
N VAL A 21 -3.03 28.40 36.66
CA VAL A 21 -2.18 27.35 36.06
C VAL A 21 -2.63 25.88 36.17
N VAL A 22 -2.74 25.21 35.00
CA VAL A 22 -2.07 23.92 34.69
C VAL A 22 -1.64 23.99 33.22
N MET A 23 -0.34 24.15 32.96
CA MET A 23 0.23 23.99 31.63
C MET A 23 0.20 22.49 31.27
N ALA A 24 -0.77 22.06 30.47
CA ALA A 24 -0.64 20.84 29.70
C ALA A 24 0.31 21.14 28.53
N ALA A 25 1.60 20.86 28.72
CA ALA A 25 2.56 20.82 27.63
C ALA A 25 2.05 19.80 26.60
N THR A 26 1.57 20.30 25.46
CA THR A 26 1.23 19.48 24.31
C THR A 26 2.51 18.83 23.82
N TRP A 27 2.74 17.61 24.29
CA TRP A 27 3.73 16.68 23.75
C TRP A 27 3.31 16.36 22.30
N THR A 28 3.86 17.12 21.36
CA THR A 28 3.94 16.69 19.96
C THR A 28 4.94 15.53 19.91
N PRO A 29 4.56 14.33 19.44
CA PRO A 29 5.54 13.28 19.21
C PRO A 29 6.47 13.77 18.10
N VAL A 30 7.76 13.85 18.42
CA VAL A 30 8.81 14.15 17.45
C VAL A 30 8.89 12.94 16.51
N VAL A 31 8.27 13.09 15.33
CA VAL A 31 8.58 12.31 14.12
C VAL A 31 10.10 12.27 14.01
N ALA A 32 10.71 11.08 13.96
CA ALA A 32 12.10 10.98 13.54
C ALA A 32 12.14 11.34 12.05
N ALA A 33 12.38 12.62 11.75
CA ALA A 33 12.40 13.14 10.39
C ALA A 33 13.40 12.35 9.52
N PRO A 34 13.12 12.15 8.21
CA PRO A 34 14.07 11.54 7.30
C PRO A 34 15.40 12.32 7.30
N PRO A 35 16.55 11.67 7.01
CA PRO A 35 17.84 12.35 7.00
C PRO A 35 17.84 13.52 6.02
N LEU A 36 18.25 14.69 6.50
CA LEU A 36 18.48 15.86 5.69
C LEU A 36 19.77 15.70 4.87
N THR A 37 19.77 16.29 3.68
CA THR A 37 21.00 16.53 2.92
C THR A 37 21.81 17.66 3.59
N PRO A 38 23.12 17.79 3.30
CA PRO A 38 23.93 18.96 3.69
C PRO A 38 23.26 20.30 3.36
N VAL A 39 22.61 20.35 2.19
CA VAL A 39 21.94 21.56 1.70
C VAL A 39 20.73 21.92 2.56
N GLU A 40 19.94 20.93 2.95
CA GLU A 40 18.75 21.15 3.79
C GLU A 40 19.12 21.40 5.25
N ALA A 41 20.18 20.77 5.76
CA ALA A 41 20.64 20.93 7.14
C ALA A 41 21.13 22.34 7.44
N ARG A 42 21.74 23.03 6.46
CA ARG A 42 22.33 24.37 6.64
C ARG A 42 21.33 25.44 7.12
N VAL A 43 20.05 25.28 6.77
CA VAL A 43 18.98 26.23 7.12
C VAL A 43 18.24 25.84 8.40
N LYS A 44 18.76 24.86 9.16
CA LYS A 44 18.15 24.34 10.39
C LYS A 44 18.89 24.79 11.65
N ASP A 45 19.39 26.02 11.65
CA ASP A 45 20.15 26.59 12.77
C ASP A 45 19.42 26.41 14.12
N GLY A 46 20.13 25.90 15.11
CA GLY A 46 19.62 25.60 16.45
C GLY A 46 18.71 24.37 16.56
N LEU A 47 18.43 23.65 15.47
CA LEU A 47 17.59 22.45 15.50
C LEU A 47 18.43 21.17 15.56
N SER A 48 17.93 20.20 16.34
CA SER A 48 18.44 18.83 16.29
C SER A 48 17.98 18.17 14.99
N VAL A 49 18.94 17.67 14.22
CA VAL A 49 18.70 17.07 12.91
C VAL A 49 19.47 15.76 12.79
N PHE A 50 19.05 15.00 11.80
CA PHE A 50 19.75 13.83 11.31
C PHE A 50 20.20 14.12 9.88
N VAL A 51 21.49 14.05 9.59
CA VAL A 51 22.08 14.41 8.30
C VAL A 51 22.79 13.20 7.72
N GLU A 52 22.55 12.91 6.45
CA GLU A 52 23.30 11.90 5.70
C GLU A 52 24.10 12.60 4.60
N MET A 53 25.42 12.39 4.56
CA MET A 53 26.31 13.08 3.64
C MET A 53 27.52 12.24 3.26
N LYS A 54 27.99 12.39 2.02
CA LYS A 54 29.29 11.86 1.60
C LYS A 54 30.39 12.82 2.06
N VAL A 55 31.34 12.31 2.84
CA VAL A 55 32.55 13.07 3.19
C VAL A 55 33.43 13.14 1.95
N LYS A 56 33.54 14.34 1.35
CA LYS A 56 34.44 14.56 0.20
C LYS A 56 35.85 14.91 0.64
N THR A 57 36.03 15.46 1.83
CA THR A 57 37.35 15.74 2.37
C THR A 57 37.33 15.64 3.89
N ALA A 58 38.19 14.79 4.46
CA ALA A 58 38.49 14.78 5.88
C ALA A 58 39.81 15.49 6.16
N LYS A 59 39.82 16.47 7.07
CA LYS A 59 41.02 17.22 7.47
C LYS A 59 41.29 17.04 8.94
N ASP A 60 42.30 16.25 9.28
CA ASP A 60 42.81 16.19 10.65
C ASP A 60 43.61 17.46 10.97
N ARG A 61 43.10 18.25 11.91
CA ARG A 61 43.79 19.41 12.49
C ARG A 61 43.79 19.34 14.01
N LEU A 62 43.64 18.14 14.60
CA LEU A 62 43.44 17.96 16.03
C LEU A 62 44.61 18.52 16.87
N GLU A 63 45.85 18.32 16.40
CA GLU A 63 47.05 18.87 17.06
C GLU A 63 47.15 20.40 16.91
N LYS A 64 46.85 20.94 15.72
CA LYS A 64 47.09 22.36 15.38
C LYS A 64 45.93 23.29 15.78
N ARG A 65 44.70 22.80 15.75
CA ARG A 65 43.47 23.57 15.94
C ARG A 65 42.44 22.90 16.86
N GLY A 66 42.69 21.67 17.32
CA GLY A 66 41.80 20.98 18.26
C GLY A 66 40.57 20.34 17.64
N GLU A 67 40.45 20.34 16.30
CA GLU A 67 39.28 19.87 15.57
C GLU A 67 39.69 19.04 14.33
N ILE A 68 38.86 18.04 13.99
CA ILE A 68 38.87 17.32 12.72
C ILE A 68 37.62 17.73 11.94
N TYR A 69 37.77 18.07 10.67
CA TYR A 69 36.67 18.48 9.80
C TYR A 69 36.34 17.37 8.80
N LEU A 70 35.06 17.04 8.66
CA LEU A 70 34.51 16.18 7.63
C LEU A 70 33.58 17.04 6.75
N ASP A 71 34.07 17.43 5.58
CA ASP A 71 33.40 18.37 4.67
C ASP A 71 32.57 17.61 3.61
N ALA A 72 31.39 18.16 3.26
CA ALA A 72 30.53 17.64 2.20
C ALA A 72 30.99 18.07 0.79
N GLU A 73 31.79 19.12 0.73
CA GLU A 73 32.36 19.69 -0.49
C GLU A 73 33.90 19.66 -0.46
N GLU A 74 34.54 19.61 -1.63
CA GLU A 74 36.01 19.62 -1.73
C GLU A 74 36.57 20.97 -1.29
N ASP A 75 35.92 22.06 -1.74
CA ASP A 75 36.19 23.40 -1.24
C ASP A 75 35.35 23.66 0.01
N PHE A 76 36.02 23.75 1.16
CA PHE A 76 35.36 24.03 2.44
C PHE A 76 34.74 25.43 2.50
N ARG A 77 35.11 26.32 1.57
CA ARG A 77 34.54 27.67 1.43
C ARG A 77 33.31 27.71 0.52
N ASP A 78 32.92 26.57 -0.07
CA ASP A 78 31.70 26.49 -0.86
C ASP A 78 30.50 26.88 0.02
N GLU A 79 29.66 27.76 -0.48
CA GLU A 79 28.42 28.20 0.18
C GLU A 79 27.45 27.03 0.45
N LYS A 80 27.67 25.90 -0.20
CA LYS A 80 26.95 24.64 -0.02
C LYS A 80 27.55 23.70 0.99
N ASN A 81 28.74 23.99 1.51
CA ASN A 81 29.38 23.14 2.49
C ASN A 81 28.58 23.12 3.80
N PHE A 82 28.50 21.93 4.38
CA PHE A 82 27.99 21.69 5.72
C PHE A 82 29.04 20.84 6.42
N ALA A 83 29.59 21.34 7.51
CA ALA A 83 30.71 20.69 8.17
C ALA A 83 30.23 19.74 9.27
N VAL A 84 30.88 18.58 9.39
CA VAL A 84 30.81 17.77 10.60
C VAL A 84 32.15 17.85 11.30
N VAL A 85 32.17 18.30 12.55
CA VAL A 85 33.39 18.60 13.30
C VAL A 85 33.52 17.66 14.48
N ILE A 86 34.71 17.09 14.66
CA ILE A 86 35.05 16.25 15.81
C ILE A 86 36.14 16.98 16.59
N ASP A 87 35.85 17.42 17.81
CA ASP A 87 36.83 18.08 18.67
C ASP A 87 37.65 17.04 19.48
N ARG A 88 38.58 17.51 20.32
CA ARG A 88 39.40 16.61 21.17
C ARG A 88 38.59 15.67 22.05
N ALA A 89 37.46 16.14 22.60
CA ALA A 89 36.61 15.30 23.44
C ALA A 89 35.88 14.24 22.60
N GLY A 90 35.30 14.64 21.46
CA GLY A 90 34.67 13.71 20.52
C GLY A 90 35.64 12.68 19.95
N ALA A 91 36.88 13.08 19.63
CA ALA A 91 37.93 12.20 19.15
C ALA A 91 38.31 11.15 20.21
N ALA A 92 38.40 11.54 21.49
CA ALA A 92 38.64 10.61 22.58
C ALA A 92 37.50 9.58 22.72
N LYS A 93 36.24 10.01 22.63
CA LYS A 93 35.07 9.11 22.64
C LYS A 93 35.03 8.14 21.47
N LEU A 94 35.43 8.59 20.29
CA LEU A 94 35.58 7.74 19.11
C LEU A 94 36.72 6.73 19.29
N ASN A 95 37.84 7.15 19.89
CA ASN A 95 38.95 6.26 20.20
C ASN A 95 38.56 5.18 21.23
N ASP A 96 37.81 5.54 22.28
CA ASP A 96 37.24 4.59 23.24
C ASP A 96 36.31 3.55 22.56
N ALA A 97 35.66 3.95 21.47
CA ALA A 97 34.84 3.08 20.62
C ALA A 97 35.65 2.33 19.53
N GLY A 98 36.98 2.40 19.56
CA GLY A 98 37.87 1.71 18.63
C GLY A 98 38.19 2.45 17.32
N ILE A 99 37.76 3.71 17.18
CA ILE A 99 38.04 4.56 16.01
C ILE A 99 39.24 5.47 16.34
N VAL A 100 40.44 4.94 16.09
CA VAL A 100 41.72 5.57 16.49
C VAL A 100 42.06 6.79 15.62
N ASP A 101 41.73 6.77 14.33
CA ASP A 101 41.97 7.87 13.39
C ASP A 101 40.65 8.26 12.72
N PRO A 102 39.87 9.20 13.30
CA PRO A 102 38.57 9.58 12.78
C PRO A 102 38.64 10.17 11.37
N ALA A 103 39.65 10.99 11.07
CA ALA A 103 39.79 11.61 9.77
C ALA A 103 39.91 10.54 8.68
N LYS A 104 40.84 9.60 8.83
CA LYS A 104 40.99 8.46 7.91
C LYS A 104 39.80 7.50 7.94
N HIS A 105 39.18 7.32 9.11
CA HIS A 105 38.06 6.39 9.26
C HIS A 105 36.83 6.85 8.47
N PHE A 106 36.56 8.16 8.41
CA PHE A 106 35.39 8.71 7.72
C PHE A 106 35.69 9.30 6.32
N ASP A 107 36.95 9.48 5.94
CA ASP A 107 37.32 10.04 4.63
C ASP A 107 36.73 9.24 3.46
N GLN A 108 36.20 9.94 2.46
CA GLN A 108 35.54 9.38 1.26
C GLN A 108 34.32 8.48 1.51
N LYS A 109 33.85 8.33 2.76
CA LYS A 109 32.70 7.49 3.09
C LYS A 109 31.42 8.30 3.16
N THR A 110 30.29 7.64 2.96
CA THR A 110 29.01 8.24 3.38
C THR A 110 28.86 8.04 4.87
N ILE A 111 28.52 9.13 5.55
CA ILE A 111 28.27 9.14 6.98
C ILE A 111 26.85 9.60 7.25
N ARG A 112 26.38 9.24 8.41
CA ARG A 112 25.13 9.69 8.98
C ARG A 112 25.43 10.22 10.36
N VAL A 113 25.01 11.45 10.60
CA VAL A 113 25.32 12.21 11.80
C VAL A 113 24.04 12.75 12.44
N THR A 114 23.96 12.68 13.77
CA THR A 114 22.88 13.26 14.56
C THR A 114 23.44 14.36 15.47
N GLY A 115 22.80 15.52 15.46
CA GLY A 115 23.20 16.61 16.35
C GLY A 115 22.44 17.90 16.09
N VAL A 116 22.75 18.91 16.88
CA VAL A 116 22.22 20.26 16.72
C VAL A 116 23.05 20.99 15.68
N VAL A 117 22.39 21.59 14.68
CA VAL A 117 23.06 22.49 13.74
C VAL A 117 23.44 23.78 14.45
N THR A 118 24.71 24.14 14.41
CA THR A 118 25.23 25.41 14.91
C THR A 118 25.98 26.14 13.81
N SER A 119 26.13 27.46 13.93
CA SER A 119 26.98 28.25 13.03
C SER A 119 28.22 28.74 13.79
N VAL A 120 29.40 28.45 13.25
CA VAL A 120 30.68 28.96 13.77
C VAL A 120 31.41 29.65 12.62
N ASP A 121 31.77 30.92 12.81
CA ASP A 121 32.37 31.78 11.77
C ASP A 121 31.59 31.80 10.44
N GLY A 122 30.25 31.68 10.53
CA GLY A 122 29.36 31.67 9.36
C GLY A 122 29.24 30.31 8.65
N ILE A 123 29.90 29.26 9.14
CA ILE A 123 29.82 27.91 8.58
C ILE A 123 28.84 27.07 9.40
N PRO A 124 27.74 26.57 8.80
CA PRO A 124 26.82 25.67 9.48
C PRO A 124 27.45 24.28 9.66
N ARG A 125 27.35 23.74 10.89
CA ARG A 125 28.02 22.50 11.27
C ARG A 125 27.28 21.70 12.34
N ILE A 126 27.66 20.43 12.50
CA ILE A 126 27.35 19.61 13.68
C ILE A 126 28.67 19.24 14.37
N ASP A 127 28.73 19.43 15.68
CA ASP A 127 29.83 18.92 16.51
C ASP A 127 29.52 17.49 17.02
N VAL A 128 30.39 16.53 16.70
CA VAL A 128 30.35 15.16 17.20
C VAL A 128 31.08 15.11 18.55
N ARG A 129 30.34 14.79 19.60
CA ARG A 129 30.81 14.72 21.00
C ARG A 129 30.80 13.30 21.56
N GLU A 130 29.99 12.41 21.01
CA GLU A 130 29.89 11.00 21.39
C GLU A 130 29.93 10.11 20.14
N ALA A 131 30.50 8.90 20.26
CA ALA A 131 30.66 7.99 19.13
C ALA A 131 29.33 7.60 18.46
N ALA A 132 28.25 7.48 19.24
CA ALA A 132 26.91 7.14 18.73
C ALA A 132 26.31 8.21 17.81
N GLN A 133 26.85 9.44 17.79
CA GLN A 133 26.33 10.51 16.94
C GLN A 133 26.70 10.33 15.47
N ILE A 134 27.72 9.56 15.13
CA ILE A 134 28.23 9.43 13.76
C ILE A 134 28.46 7.96 13.42
N VAL A 135 27.96 7.55 12.26
CA VAL A 135 28.16 6.20 11.72
C VAL A 135 28.51 6.28 10.24
N ILE A 136 29.35 5.36 9.75
CA ILE A 136 29.53 5.15 8.32
C ILE A 136 28.26 4.47 7.79
N VAL A 137 27.65 5.09 6.79
CA VAL A 137 26.65 4.47 5.94
C VAL A 137 27.40 4.01 4.70
N ASP A 138 27.66 2.71 4.57
CA ASP A 138 28.31 2.23 3.36
C ASP A 138 27.30 2.24 2.20
N LEU A 139 27.41 3.24 1.31
CA LEU A 139 26.60 3.37 0.10
C LEU A 139 27.35 2.99 -1.18
N THR A 140 28.64 2.64 -1.10
CA THR A 140 29.50 2.49 -2.30
C THR A 140 30.45 1.31 -2.27
N SER A 141 30.45 0.44 -1.25
CA SER A 141 31.04 -0.89 -1.36
C SER A 141 29.94 -1.96 -1.42
N ASP A 142 29.65 -2.38 -2.65
CA ASP A 142 28.55 -3.27 -3.04
C ASP A 142 28.94 -4.76 -2.79
N PRO A 143 28.03 -5.76 -2.86
CA PRO A 143 27.70 -6.20 -4.20
C PRO A 143 26.25 -6.65 -4.44
N PRO A 144 25.90 -6.84 -5.74
CA PRO A 144 24.91 -7.85 -6.11
C PRO A 144 25.03 -9.06 -5.20
N ALA A 145 23.92 -9.53 -4.62
CA ALA A 145 23.80 -10.87 -4.07
C ALA A 145 25.10 -11.42 -3.44
N SER A 146 25.68 -10.75 -2.44
CA SER A 146 26.88 -11.30 -1.78
C SER A 146 26.58 -12.71 -1.28
N ASP A 147 27.57 -13.59 -1.22
CA ASP A 147 27.37 -14.97 -0.76
C ASP A 147 26.68 -15.02 0.62
N ALA A 148 26.94 -14.04 1.49
CA ALA A 148 26.28 -13.89 2.78
C ALA A 148 24.79 -13.50 2.67
N VAL A 149 24.45 -12.58 1.76
CA VAL A 149 23.05 -12.20 1.48
C VAL A 149 22.30 -13.38 0.87
N LEU A 150 22.90 -14.08 -0.09
CA LEU A 150 22.31 -15.28 -0.69
C LEU A 150 22.13 -16.40 0.33
N ALA A 151 23.13 -16.66 1.18
CA ALA A 151 23.02 -17.63 2.26
C ALA A 151 21.92 -17.26 3.27
N ARG A 152 21.76 -15.97 3.59
CA ARG A 152 20.67 -15.50 4.47
C ARG A 152 19.30 -15.69 3.82
N ILE A 153 19.17 -15.38 2.52
CA ILE A 153 17.94 -15.60 1.75
C ILE A 153 17.59 -17.10 1.72
N GLU A 154 18.58 -17.97 1.46
CA GLU A 154 18.40 -19.42 1.47
C GLU A 154 17.99 -19.94 2.85
N GLN A 155 18.63 -19.45 3.93
CA GLN A 155 18.27 -19.78 5.31
C GLN A 155 16.82 -19.41 5.63
N LEU A 156 16.35 -18.28 5.12
CA LEU A 156 14.96 -17.84 5.23
C LEU A 156 14.01 -18.62 4.32
N LYS A 157 14.52 -19.44 3.40
CA LYS A 157 13.78 -20.13 2.33
C LYS A 157 13.14 -19.14 1.34
N GLY A 158 13.80 -18.01 1.13
CA GLY A 158 13.43 -16.99 0.16
C GLY A 158 13.69 -17.41 -1.28
N LYS A 159 13.05 -16.70 -2.21
CA LYS A 159 13.28 -16.83 -3.65
C LYS A 159 13.77 -15.51 -4.22
N VAL A 160 14.73 -15.57 -5.13
CA VAL A 160 15.28 -14.41 -5.83
C VAL A 160 15.11 -14.54 -7.33
N THR A 161 15.01 -13.40 -8.00
CA THR A 161 15.17 -13.27 -9.45
C THR A 161 16.28 -12.27 -9.71
N PHE A 162 17.20 -12.66 -10.60
CA PHE A 162 18.31 -11.81 -11.01
C PHE A 162 17.94 -10.99 -12.26
N GLY A 163 18.59 -9.85 -12.44
CA GLY A 163 18.58 -9.10 -13.69
C GLY A 163 19.39 -9.80 -14.79
N ASP A 164 19.49 -9.13 -15.94
CA ASP A 164 20.18 -9.66 -17.14
C ASP A 164 21.67 -9.99 -16.91
N ASP A 165 22.28 -9.36 -15.92
CA ASP A 165 23.67 -9.61 -15.51
C ASP A 165 23.85 -10.90 -14.68
N ASN A 166 22.75 -11.57 -14.34
CA ASN A 166 22.67 -12.76 -13.50
C ASN A 166 23.36 -12.61 -12.13
N LYS A 167 23.44 -11.38 -11.62
CA LYS A 167 24.10 -11.04 -10.35
C LYS A 167 23.22 -10.13 -9.50
N THR A 168 22.61 -9.14 -10.12
CA THR A 168 21.80 -8.14 -9.44
C THR A 168 20.44 -8.70 -9.07
N ILE A 169 20.06 -8.67 -7.79
CA ILE A 169 18.73 -9.10 -7.34
C ILE A 169 17.73 -8.00 -7.70
N THR A 170 16.82 -8.31 -8.62
CA THR A 170 15.75 -7.40 -9.05
C THR A 170 14.41 -7.74 -8.42
N ARG A 171 14.21 -9.01 -7.99
CA ARG A 171 13.01 -9.42 -7.25
C ARG A 171 13.38 -10.31 -6.08
N LEU A 172 12.76 -10.07 -4.93
CA LEU A 172 12.95 -10.84 -3.71
C LEU A 172 11.59 -11.22 -3.12
N ASN A 173 11.37 -12.52 -2.96
CA ASN A 173 10.19 -13.07 -2.31
C ASN A 173 10.58 -13.82 -1.03
N LEU A 174 10.16 -13.26 0.10
CA LEU A 174 10.29 -13.79 1.45
C LEU A 174 8.90 -14.06 2.08
N SER A 175 7.85 -14.19 1.28
CA SER A 175 6.50 -14.40 1.79
C SER A 175 6.39 -15.73 2.56
N GLY A 176 5.75 -15.71 3.72
CA GLY A 176 5.58 -16.87 4.60
C GLY A 176 6.87 -17.33 5.30
N THR A 177 7.95 -16.58 5.19
CA THR A 177 9.23 -16.88 5.84
C THR A 177 9.32 -16.25 7.24
N PRO A 178 10.26 -16.66 8.11
CA PRO A 178 10.43 -16.05 9.42
C PRO A 178 11.15 -14.68 9.40
N ALA A 179 11.30 -14.04 8.23
CA ALA A 179 11.97 -12.75 8.08
C ALA A 179 11.37 -11.69 9.02
N GLY A 180 12.22 -10.88 9.65
CA GLY A 180 11.83 -9.83 10.61
C GLY A 180 12.48 -8.49 10.30
N ASP A 181 12.23 -7.47 11.14
CA ASP A 181 12.69 -6.09 10.89
C ASP A 181 14.20 -5.96 10.66
N ALA A 182 15.00 -6.79 11.34
CA ALA A 182 16.45 -6.85 11.16
C ALA A 182 16.85 -7.29 9.74
N ASP A 183 16.00 -8.06 9.05
CA ASP A 183 16.27 -8.44 7.67
C ASP A 183 16.07 -7.26 6.70
N LEU A 184 15.23 -6.28 7.05
CA LEU A 184 15.04 -5.09 6.21
C LEU A 184 16.27 -4.19 6.15
N GLU A 185 17.19 -4.29 7.11
CA GLU A 185 18.46 -3.53 7.10
C GLU A 185 19.35 -3.90 5.90
N TRP A 186 19.48 -5.19 5.59
CA TRP A 186 20.27 -5.64 4.45
C TRP A 186 19.45 -5.61 3.16
N ILE A 187 18.13 -5.88 3.22
CA ILE A 187 17.24 -5.74 2.05
C ILE A 187 17.23 -4.30 1.53
N GLY A 188 17.23 -3.31 2.44
CA GLY A 188 17.30 -1.89 2.10
C GLY A 188 18.54 -1.49 1.28
N ARG A 189 19.58 -2.34 1.26
CA ARG A 189 20.81 -2.14 0.47
C ARG A 189 20.70 -2.69 -0.96
N LEU A 190 19.68 -3.48 -1.28
CA LEU A 190 19.43 -4.01 -2.62
C LEU A 190 18.83 -2.91 -3.53
N ARG A 191 19.61 -1.88 -3.88
CA ARG A 191 19.12 -0.64 -4.55
C ARG A 191 18.47 -0.86 -5.92
N GLU A 192 18.75 -2.00 -6.54
CA GLU A 192 18.24 -2.42 -7.84
C GLU A 192 16.93 -3.24 -7.74
N LEU A 193 16.38 -3.40 -6.53
CA LEU A 193 15.16 -4.15 -6.31
C LEU A 193 13.94 -3.43 -6.92
N ILE A 194 13.24 -4.14 -7.78
CA ILE A 194 12.00 -3.72 -8.46
C ILE A 194 10.78 -4.27 -7.72
N GLU A 195 10.89 -5.49 -7.19
CA GLU A 195 9.79 -6.16 -6.48
C GLU A 195 10.24 -6.79 -5.16
N LEU A 196 9.47 -6.52 -4.10
CA LEU A 196 9.70 -7.07 -2.76
C LEU A 196 8.41 -7.67 -2.19
N SER A 197 8.40 -8.98 -1.96
CA SER A 197 7.28 -9.68 -1.32
C SER A 197 7.66 -10.14 0.08
N LEU A 198 6.96 -9.61 1.09
CA LEU A 198 7.17 -9.86 2.52
C LEU A 198 5.86 -10.33 3.20
N ALA A 199 4.90 -10.85 2.43
CA ALA A 199 3.59 -11.20 2.95
C ALA A 199 3.67 -12.32 4.01
N GLY A 200 2.97 -12.17 5.14
CA GLY A 200 2.94 -13.18 6.20
C GLY A 200 4.31 -13.41 6.86
N THR A 201 5.09 -12.36 7.07
CA THR A 201 6.38 -12.41 7.75
C THR A 201 6.25 -11.78 9.15
N LYS A 202 7.37 -11.40 9.79
CA LYS A 202 7.39 -10.76 11.11
C LYS A 202 7.76 -9.27 11.04
N ILE A 203 7.48 -8.64 9.90
CA ILE A 203 7.76 -7.21 9.69
C ILE A 203 6.75 -6.36 10.48
N THR A 204 7.26 -5.28 11.07
CA THR A 204 6.49 -4.25 11.75
C THR A 204 6.89 -2.86 11.24
N ASP A 205 6.24 -1.82 11.76
CA ASP A 205 6.55 -0.42 11.43
C ASP A 205 8.03 -0.07 11.64
N ARG A 206 8.70 -0.73 12.59
CA ARG A 206 10.11 -0.46 12.94
C ARG A 206 11.08 -0.76 11.79
N GLY A 207 10.78 -1.76 10.95
CA GLY A 207 11.68 -2.17 9.88
C GLY A 207 11.50 -1.37 8.60
N LEU A 208 10.32 -0.78 8.35
CA LEU A 208 9.99 -0.10 7.09
C LEU A 208 10.88 1.10 6.73
N PRO A 209 11.39 1.93 7.69
CA PRO A 209 12.34 3.00 7.36
C PRO A 209 13.58 2.54 6.59
N ASN A 210 14.00 1.27 6.74
CA ASN A 210 15.15 0.71 6.02
C ASN A 210 14.91 0.57 4.51
N LEU A 211 13.66 0.58 4.06
CA LEU A 211 13.30 0.40 2.64
C LEU A 211 13.26 1.72 1.85
N THR A 212 13.36 2.86 2.52
CA THR A 212 13.23 4.21 1.93
C THR A 212 14.21 4.51 0.79
N GLY A 213 15.38 3.86 0.78
CA GLY A 213 16.36 4.05 -0.29
C GLY A 213 16.21 3.10 -1.49
N LEU A 214 15.19 2.23 -1.52
CA LEU A 214 14.87 1.38 -2.67
C LEU A 214 14.14 2.19 -3.76
N ARG A 215 14.87 3.09 -4.42
CA ARG A 215 14.29 4.08 -5.35
C ARG A 215 13.76 3.49 -6.67
N LYS A 216 14.09 2.22 -6.97
CA LYS A 216 13.60 1.48 -8.13
C LYS A 216 12.43 0.55 -7.81
N LEU A 217 11.98 0.52 -6.55
CA LEU A 217 10.92 -0.39 -6.13
C LEU A 217 9.58 0.03 -6.74
N GLU A 218 9.01 -0.85 -7.56
CA GLU A 218 7.72 -0.67 -8.22
C GLU A 218 6.62 -1.47 -7.52
N ALA A 219 6.95 -2.58 -6.87
CA ALA A 219 5.97 -3.43 -6.22
C ALA A 219 6.42 -3.87 -4.82
N ILE A 220 5.56 -3.65 -3.82
CA ILE A 220 5.78 -4.12 -2.46
C ILE A 220 4.52 -4.82 -1.90
N HIS A 221 4.69 -6.06 -1.44
CA HIS A 221 3.64 -6.84 -0.79
C HIS A 221 3.96 -7.00 0.70
N LEU A 222 3.15 -6.36 1.54
CA LEU A 222 3.30 -6.30 3.00
C LEU A 222 2.14 -6.99 3.72
N ALA A 223 1.34 -7.78 3.00
CA ALA A 223 0.15 -8.43 3.53
C ALA A 223 0.41 -9.26 4.79
N ASP A 224 -0.59 -9.35 5.67
CA ASP A 224 -0.61 -10.23 6.84
C ASP A 224 0.61 -10.03 7.78
N ASN A 225 1.06 -8.77 7.93
CA ASN A 225 2.14 -8.34 8.84
C ASN A 225 1.63 -7.43 9.97
N GLY A 226 2.51 -7.13 10.93
CA GLY A 226 2.26 -6.23 12.06
C GLY A 226 2.32 -4.74 11.74
N ILE A 227 1.97 -4.33 10.51
CA ILE A 227 2.11 -2.96 10.02
C ILE A 227 0.86 -2.13 10.37
N THR A 228 1.06 -0.89 10.79
CA THR A 228 0.02 0.11 11.08
C THR A 228 0.15 1.31 10.15
N SER A 229 -0.70 2.33 10.34
CA SER A 229 -0.62 3.59 9.61
C SER A 229 0.71 4.32 9.82
N GLU A 230 1.36 4.17 10.98
CA GLU A 230 2.70 4.73 11.25
C GLU A 230 3.77 4.09 10.34
N GLY A 231 3.66 2.79 10.09
CA GLY A 231 4.55 2.10 9.15
C GLY A 231 4.37 2.58 7.71
N VAL A 232 3.12 2.80 7.29
CA VAL A 232 2.81 3.32 5.94
C VAL A 232 3.39 4.71 5.74
N GLU A 233 3.48 5.54 6.79
CA GLU A 233 4.16 6.83 6.71
C GLU A 233 5.63 6.71 6.25
N SER A 234 6.32 5.64 6.63
CA SER A 234 7.71 5.40 6.21
C SER A 234 7.85 5.13 4.71
N LEU A 235 6.77 4.74 4.02
CA LEU A 235 6.76 4.53 2.58
C LEU A 235 6.53 5.83 1.79
N LYS A 236 6.28 6.94 2.49
CA LYS A 236 6.10 8.25 1.86
C LYS A 236 7.30 8.60 1.00
N GLY A 237 7.04 9.03 -0.24
CA GLY A 237 8.09 9.40 -1.19
C GLY A 237 8.66 8.24 -2.02
N MET A 238 8.18 7.00 -1.83
CA MET A 238 8.45 5.88 -2.75
C MET A 238 7.63 6.03 -4.04
N VAL A 239 7.89 7.10 -4.79
CA VAL A 239 7.07 7.57 -5.92
C VAL A 239 7.08 6.64 -7.14
N GLN A 240 8.00 5.66 -7.19
CA GLN A 240 8.01 4.63 -8.23
C GLN A 240 7.05 3.48 -7.96
N LEU A 241 6.47 3.39 -6.75
CA LEU A 241 5.54 2.33 -6.42
C LEU A 241 4.32 2.38 -7.34
N GLN A 242 4.08 1.23 -7.98
CA GLN A 242 2.93 0.89 -8.80
C GLN A 242 2.00 -0.07 -8.06
N LEU A 243 2.53 -0.91 -7.17
CA LEU A 243 1.75 -1.87 -6.40
C LEU A 243 2.08 -1.77 -4.91
N LEU A 244 1.04 -1.57 -4.09
CA LEU A 244 1.11 -1.62 -2.64
C LEU A 244 0.06 -2.59 -2.09
N GLY A 245 0.52 -3.73 -1.56
CA GLY A 245 -0.33 -4.73 -0.91
C GLY A 245 -0.26 -4.63 0.62
N LEU A 246 -1.37 -4.26 1.26
CA LEU A 246 -1.51 -4.08 2.72
C LEU A 246 -2.62 -4.97 3.32
N LYS A 247 -3.07 -5.99 2.59
CA LYS A 247 -4.09 -6.94 3.04
C LYS A 247 -3.80 -7.45 4.46
N GLY A 248 -4.79 -7.48 5.35
CA GLY A 248 -4.67 -8.08 6.69
C GLY A 248 -3.74 -7.33 7.66
N THR A 249 -3.30 -6.12 7.30
CA THR A 249 -2.54 -5.24 8.21
C THR A 249 -3.48 -4.43 9.12
N LYS A 250 -2.91 -3.68 10.07
CA LYS A 250 -3.67 -2.83 11.02
C LYS A 250 -3.80 -1.39 10.54
N VAL A 251 -3.65 -1.15 9.24
CA VAL A 251 -3.78 0.18 8.62
C VAL A 251 -5.20 0.73 8.82
N THR A 252 -5.28 2.00 9.17
CA THR A 252 -6.50 2.81 9.36
C THR A 252 -6.57 3.93 8.32
N ASP A 253 -7.60 4.75 8.38
CA ASP A 253 -7.81 5.90 7.48
C ASP A 253 -6.59 6.85 7.39
N ASP A 254 -5.88 7.05 8.51
CA ASP A 254 -4.65 7.85 8.57
C ASP A 254 -3.57 7.32 7.61
N GLY A 255 -3.50 5.99 7.45
CA GLY A 255 -2.55 5.34 6.54
C GLY A 255 -2.74 5.77 5.09
N LEU A 256 -3.99 5.99 4.65
CA LEU A 256 -4.27 6.45 3.29
C LEU A 256 -3.83 7.91 3.06
N ALA A 257 -3.84 8.74 4.10
CA ALA A 257 -3.34 10.11 4.00
C ALA A 257 -1.83 10.15 3.67
N HIS A 258 -1.07 9.16 4.14
CA HIS A 258 0.37 9.06 3.88
C HIS A 258 0.72 8.61 2.46
N LEU A 259 -0.23 8.02 1.72
CA LEU A 259 -0.04 7.62 0.31
C LEU A 259 -0.09 8.81 -0.66
N SER A 260 -0.33 10.03 -0.15
CA SER A 260 -0.32 11.26 -0.94
C SER A 260 0.93 11.37 -1.83
N GLY A 261 0.73 11.66 -3.12
CA GLY A 261 1.84 11.86 -4.06
C GLY A 261 2.42 10.59 -4.72
N MET A 262 1.91 9.39 -4.40
CA MET A 262 2.26 8.15 -5.12
C MET A 262 1.57 8.09 -6.50
N GLN A 263 1.95 8.99 -7.41
CA GLN A 263 1.28 9.23 -8.70
C GLN A 263 1.35 8.04 -9.68
N ASN A 264 2.27 7.11 -9.45
CA ASN A 264 2.44 5.91 -10.25
C ASN A 264 1.66 4.71 -9.73
N LEU A 265 0.95 4.83 -8.60
CA LEU A 265 0.25 3.71 -7.99
C LEU A 265 -0.87 3.20 -8.90
N GLN A 266 -0.78 1.91 -9.25
CA GLN A 266 -1.69 1.18 -10.13
C GLN A 266 -2.57 0.17 -9.37
N TRP A 267 -2.10 -0.32 -8.23
CA TRP A 267 -2.86 -1.25 -7.40
C TRP A 267 -2.66 -0.94 -5.92
N LEU A 268 -3.78 -0.83 -5.21
CA LEU A 268 -3.82 -0.66 -3.76
C LEU A 268 -4.68 -1.77 -3.14
N GLY A 269 -4.03 -2.72 -2.47
CA GLY A 269 -4.69 -3.82 -1.78
C GLY A 269 -4.89 -3.52 -0.31
N LEU A 270 -6.13 -3.32 0.13
CA LEU A 270 -6.49 -2.97 1.51
C LEU A 270 -7.43 -4.00 2.15
N ARG A 271 -7.56 -5.19 1.56
CA ARG A 271 -8.49 -6.20 2.06
C ARG A 271 -8.27 -6.51 3.54
N ASN A 272 -9.33 -6.59 4.33
CA ASN A 272 -9.27 -6.90 5.76
C ASN A 272 -8.36 -5.93 6.55
N THR A 273 -8.46 -4.64 6.26
CA THR A 273 -7.85 -3.55 7.05
C THR A 273 -8.94 -2.76 7.78
N ARG A 274 -8.57 -1.71 8.53
CA ARG A 274 -9.51 -0.88 9.31
C ARG A 274 -9.91 0.40 8.57
N ILE A 275 -9.90 0.35 7.24
CA ILE A 275 -10.35 1.47 6.40
C ILE A 275 -11.87 1.62 6.50
N THR A 276 -12.31 2.88 6.63
CA THR A 276 -13.72 3.29 6.65
C THR A 276 -14.00 4.26 5.51
N ASP A 277 -15.27 4.70 5.40
CA ASP A 277 -15.66 5.75 4.46
C ASP A 277 -14.81 7.03 4.59
N ALA A 278 -14.41 7.39 5.80
CA ALA A 278 -13.64 8.60 6.06
C ALA A 278 -12.26 8.56 5.41
N GLY A 279 -11.61 7.39 5.36
CA GLY A 279 -10.29 7.23 4.73
C GLY A 279 -10.31 7.39 3.22
N LEU A 280 -11.42 7.02 2.55
CA LEU A 280 -11.50 7.05 1.08
C LEU A 280 -11.41 8.47 0.51
N VAL A 281 -11.64 9.52 1.34
CA VAL A 281 -11.41 10.91 0.94
C VAL A 281 -9.97 11.17 0.48
N HIS A 282 -9.00 10.38 0.95
CA HIS A 282 -7.58 10.53 0.61
C HIS A 282 -7.23 9.94 -0.75
N LEU A 283 -8.03 9.00 -1.28
CA LEU A 283 -7.77 8.37 -2.57
C LEU A 283 -7.84 9.36 -3.74
N LYS A 284 -8.52 10.50 -3.58
CA LYS A 284 -8.50 11.61 -4.55
C LYS A 284 -7.09 12.10 -4.91
N GLN A 285 -6.12 11.88 -4.03
CA GLN A 285 -4.72 12.25 -4.22
C GLN A 285 -3.94 11.24 -5.07
N LEU A 286 -4.59 10.14 -5.46
CA LEU A 286 -4.11 9.08 -6.36
C LEU A 286 -4.95 9.08 -7.65
N PRO A 287 -4.91 10.16 -8.46
CA PRO A 287 -5.87 10.39 -9.54
C PRO A 287 -5.79 9.38 -10.69
N ARG A 288 -4.73 8.57 -10.73
CA ARG A 288 -4.48 7.56 -11.78
C ARG A 288 -4.70 6.13 -11.31
N LEU A 289 -5.17 5.91 -10.07
CA LEU A 289 -5.36 4.56 -9.51
C LEU A 289 -6.42 3.79 -10.33
N PRO A 290 -5.99 2.79 -11.14
CA PRO A 290 -6.87 1.93 -11.91
C PRO A 290 -7.41 0.77 -11.09
N GLY A 291 -6.85 0.45 -9.92
CA GLY A 291 -7.36 -0.66 -9.13
C GLY A 291 -7.22 -0.51 -7.62
N VAL A 292 -8.30 -0.83 -6.91
CA VAL A 292 -8.34 -0.87 -5.44
C VAL A 292 -9.13 -2.09 -4.96
N SER A 293 -8.62 -2.73 -3.91
CA SER A 293 -9.31 -3.78 -3.16
C SER A 293 -9.64 -3.29 -1.77
N LEU A 294 -10.93 -3.22 -1.45
CA LEU A 294 -11.51 -2.77 -0.18
C LEU A 294 -12.29 -3.89 0.51
N SER A 295 -12.07 -5.15 0.11
CA SER A 295 -12.85 -6.26 0.66
C SER A 295 -12.70 -6.36 2.17
N PHE A 296 -13.76 -6.74 2.89
CA PHE A 296 -13.76 -6.82 4.36
C PHE A 296 -13.35 -5.51 5.06
N CYS A 297 -13.53 -4.34 4.42
CA CYS A 297 -13.38 -3.04 5.06
C CYS A 297 -14.75 -2.48 5.51
N LEU A 298 -14.72 -1.44 6.34
CA LEU A 298 -15.92 -0.77 6.87
C LEU A 298 -16.42 0.32 5.91
N VAL A 299 -16.51 -0.02 4.62
CA VAL A 299 -16.91 0.89 3.54
C VAL A 299 -18.39 0.71 3.22
N SER A 300 -19.10 1.81 3.03
CA SER A 300 -20.50 1.91 2.65
C SER A 300 -20.68 2.76 1.38
N ASP A 301 -21.93 3.07 1.02
CA ASP A 301 -22.26 3.95 -0.10
C ASP A 301 -21.63 5.35 0.04
N ALA A 302 -21.48 5.84 1.28
CA ALA A 302 -20.85 7.14 1.53
C ALA A 302 -19.36 7.15 1.12
N GLY A 303 -18.65 6.05 1.40
CA GLY A 303 -17.26 5.90 0.97
C GLY A 303 -17.12 5.79 -0.54
N LEU A 304 -18.02 5.07 -1.21
CA LEU A 304 -18.04 4.98 -2.68
C LEU A 304 -18.19 6.34 -3.37
N ALA A 305 -18.89 7.29 -2.75
CA ALA A 305 -19.01 8.64 -3.30
C ALA A 305 -17.63 9.31 -3.50
N HIS A 306 -16.64 9.01 -2.66
CA HIS A 306 -15.28 9.53 -2.81
C HIS A 306 -14.53 8.93 -4.00
N LEU A 307 -14.93 7.73 -4.47
CA LEU A 307 -14.34 7.07 -5.63
C LEU A 307 -14.91 7.57 -6.96
N ALA A 308 -16.03 8.28 -6.98
CA ALA A 308 -16.72 8.70 -8.22
C ALA A 308 -15.85 9.53 -9.19
N GLN A 309 -14.79 10.18 -8.69
CA GLN A 309 -13.83 10.92 -9.51
C GLN A 309 -12.79 10.05 -10.23
N HIS A 310 -12.60 8.80 -9.81
CA HIS A 310 -11.64 7.86 -10.40
C HIS A 310 -12.19 7.26 -11.70
N ARG A 311 -12.37 8.09 -12.72
CA ARG A 311 -12.99 7.70 -14.00
C ARG A 311 -12.17 6.68 -14.80
N ARG A 312 -10.88 6.51 -14.45
CA ARG A 312 -9.97 5.52 -15.02
C ARG A 312 -9.88 4.22 -14.18
N MET A 313 -10.73 4.06 -13.17
CA MET A 313 -10.82 2.81 -12.41
C MET A 313 -11.14 1.66 -13.37
N GLN A 314 -10.31 0.62 -13.33
CA GLN A 314 -10.43 -0.61 -14.10
C GLN A 314 -10.85 -1.79 -13.22
N ARG A 315 -10.46 -1.79 -11.94
CA ARG A 315 -10.77 -2.85 -11.00
C ARG A 315 -11.22 -2.29 -9.65
N LEU A 316 -12.40 -2.69 -9.21
CA LEU A 316 -12.93 -2.34 -7.90
C LEU A 316 -13.42 -3.59 -7.19
N VAL A 317 -12.80 -3.93 -6.06
CA VAL A 317 -13.15 -5.10 -5.25
C VAL A 317 -13.76 -4.64 -3.93
N LEU A 318 -15.02 -4.98 -3.70
CA LEU A 318 -15.86 -4.53 -2.58
C LEU A 318 -16.46 -5.70 -1.80
N ASP A 319 -15.93 -6.90 -1.99
CA ASP A 319 -16.44 -8.10 -1.34
C ASP A 319 -16.54 -7.95 0.20
N HIS A 320 -17.64 -8.38 0.81
CA HIS A 320 -17.91 -8.24 2.25
C HIS A 320 -17.82 -6.78 2.76
N THR A 321 -18.43 -5.83 2.05
CA THR A 321 -18.59 -4.43 2.49
C THR A 321 -20.06 -4.06 2.73
N GLY A 322 -20.29 -2.89 3.34
CA GLY A 322 -21.63 -2.35 3.63
C GLY A 322 -22.31 -1.65 2.45
N VAL A 323 -21.83 -1.88 1.23
CA VAL A 323 -22.35 -1.26 0.00
C VAL A 323 -23.74 -1.80 -0.35
N THR A 324 -24.61 -0.91 -0.82
CA THR A 324 -25.99 -1.18 -1.24
C THR A 324 -26.26 -0.70 -2.67
N ASP A 325 -27.51 -0.83 -3.14
CA ASP A 325 -27.95 -0.30 -4.43
C ASP A 325 -27.69 1.19 -4.61
N ALA A 326 -27.76 1.99 -3.52
CA ALA A 326 -27.53 3.42 -3.59
C ALA A 326 -26.07 3.75 -3.98
N GLY A 327 -25.10 2.97 -3.50
CA GLY A 327 -23.69 3.13 -3.82
C GLY A 327 -23.36 2.91 -5.30
N MET A 328 -24.13 2.06 -5.98
CA MET A 328 -23.92 1.76 -7.41
C MET A 328 -24.10 2.98 -8.31
N ALA A 329 -24.89 3.97 -7.88
CA ALA A 329 -25.06 5.23 -8.61
C ALA A 329 -23.72 5.98 -8.79
N HIS A 330 -22.76 5.80 -7.88
CA HIS A 330 -21.44 6.43 -7.94
C HIS A 330 -20.51 5.79 -8.99
N LEU A 331 -20.83 4.59 -9.49
CA LEU A 331 -20.00 3.86 -10.45
C LEU A 331 -20.30 4.22 -11.91
N LYS A 332 -21.45 4.86 -12.22
CA LYS A 332 -21.88 5.17 -13.59
C LYS A 332 -20.85 5.90 -14.46
N GLY A 333 -19.97 6.69 -13.84
CA GLY A 333 -18.92 7.46 -14.52
C GLY A 333 -17.63 6.69 -14.80
N MET A 334 -17.50 5.45 -14.32
CA MET A 334 -16.29 4.61 -14.46
C MET A 334 -16.32 3.83 -15.77
N ALA A 335 -16.26 4.53 -16.90
CA ALA A 335 -16.35 3.93 -18.24
C ALA A 335 -15.21 2.95 -18.56
N ASP A 336 -14.11 3.00 -17.79
CA ASP A 336 -12.97 2.10 -17.90
C ASP A 336 -13.05 0.88 -16.95
N LEU A 337 -14.15 0.69 -16.21
CA LEU A 337 -14.26 -0.42 -15.26
C LEU A 337 -14.42 -1.76 -16.01
N HIS A 338 -13.47 -2.66 -15.78
CA HIS A 338 -13.44 -4.01 -16.35
C HIS A 338 -13.84 -5.06 -15.33
N THR A 339 -13.42 -4.90 -14.07
CA THR A 339 -13.64 -5.84 -12.97
C THR A 339 -14.36 -5.15 -11.83
N LEU A 340 -15.53 -5.68 -11.46
CA LEU A 340 -16.29 -5.27 -10.30
C LEU A 340 -16.64 -6.50 -9.46
N ASP A 341 -16.17 -6.53 -8.22
CA ASP A 341 -16.54 -7.57 -7.26
C ASP A 341 -17.42 -6.96 -6.16
N LEU A 342 -18.67 -7.45 -6.09
CA LEU A 342 -19.70 -7.05 -5.13
C LEU A 342 -20.10 -8.22 -4.23
N GLY A 343 -19.26 -9.25 -4.12
CA GLY A 343 -19.50 -10.41 -3.29
C GLY A 343 -19.94 -10.04 -1.88
N HIS A 344 -20.93 -10.72 -1.34
CA HIS A 344 -21.39 -10.57 0.04
C HIS A 344 -21.73 -9.13 0.46
N THR A 345 -22.14 -8.29 -0.51
CA THR A 345 -22.68 -6.94 -0.26
C THR A 345 -24.21 -6.98 -0.19
N GLN A 346 -24.83 -5.82 0.06
CA GLN A 346 -26.29 -5.68 0.13
C GLN A 346 -26.90 -5.24 -1.21
N VAL A 347 -26.14 -5.29 -2.30
CA VAL A 347 -26.60 -4.95 -3.66
C VAL A 347 -27.66 -5.96 -4.13
N GLY A 348 -28.71 -5.47 -4.78
CA GLY A 348 -29.77 -6.24 -5.41
C GLY A 348 -30.07 -5.74 -6.83
N ASP A 349 -31.30 -5.98 -7.27
CA ASP A 349 -31.69 -5.77 -8.67
C ASP A 349 -31.64 -4.29 -9.08
N ALA A 350 -31.97 -3.37 -8.17
CA ALA A 350 -31.93 -1.93 -8.43
C ALA A 350 -30.48 -1.43 -8.61
N GLY A 351 -29.51 -2.01 -7.91
CA GLY A 351 -28.09 -1.71 -8.08
C GLY A 351 -27.57 -2.19 -9.43
N LEU A 352 -27.98 -3.39 -9.89
CA LEU A 352 -27.65 -3.88 -11.23
C LEU A 352 -28.15 -2.96 -12.35
N GLU A 353 -29.34 -2.38 -12.19
CA GLU A 353 -29.86 -1.37 -13.12
C GLU A 353 -28.95 -0.13 -13.22
N GLN A 354 -28.26 0.25 -12.13
CA GLN A 354 -27.34 1.39 -12.15
C GLN A 354 -26.04 1.11 -12.90
N ILE A 355 -25.56 -0.14 -12.90
CA ILE A 355 -24.27 -0.53 -13.50
C ILE A 355 -24.40 -1.22 -14.87
N CYS A 356 -25.61 -1.50 -15.34
CA CYS A 356 -25.82 -2.17 -16.64
C CYS A 356 -25.35 -1.35 -17.86
N GLY A 357 -25.00 -0.07 -17.66
CA GLY A 357 -24.45 0.82 -18.68
C GLY A 357 -22.92 0.89 -18.75
N LEU A 358 -22.19 0.12 -17.93
CA LEU A 358 -20.72 0.14 -17.93
C LEU A 358 -20.17 -0.57 -19.18
N PRO A 359 -19.57 0.15 -20.14
CA PRO A 359 -19.36 -0.36 -21.49
C PRO A 359 -18.18 -1.35 -21.61
N LYS A 360 -17.30 -1.38 -20.61
CA LYS A 360 -16.11 -2.24 -20.58
C LYS A 360 -16.15 -3.32 -19.51
N LEU A 361 -17.27 -3.45 -18.79
CA LEU A 361 -17.39 -4.44 -17.72
C LEU A 361 -17.33 -5.85 -18.33
N GLN A 362 -16.34 -6.62 -17.90
CA GLN A 362 -16.08 -8.00 -18.33
C GLN A 362 -16.27 -8.95 -17.14
N MET A 363 -15.71 -8.52 -16.02
CA MET A 363 -15.77 -8.95 -14.64
C MET A 363 -16.97 -8.54 -13.78
N LEU A 364 -17.84 -9.46 -13.35
CA LEU A 364 -18.83 -9.16 -12.31
C LEU A 364 -19.03 -10.32 -11.33
N GLU A 365 -18.66 -10.13 -10.06
CA GLU A 365 -18.92 -11.08 -8.97
C GLU A 365 -20.09 -10.60 -8.10
N LEU A 366 -21.07 -11.48 -7.89
CA LEU A 366 -22.34 -11.19 -7.20
C LEU A 366 -22.68 -12.24 -6.14
N ALA A 367 -21.74 -13.13 -5.79
CA ALA A 367 -21.97 -14.17 -4.79
C ALA A 367 -22.48 -13.54 -3.48
N GLY A 368 -23.48 -14.12 -2.82
CA GLY A 368 -23.99 -13.65 -1.53
C GLY A 368 -24.69 -12.28 -1.55
N THR A 369 -25.01 -11.74 -2.74
CA THR A 369 -25.79 -10.50 -2.88
C THR A 369 -27.30 -10.75 -2.81
N LYS A 370 -28.09 -9.67 -2.83
CA LYS A 370 -29.57 -9.71 -2.87
C LYS A 370 -30.15 -9.83 -4.29
N VAL A 371 -29.32 -10.09 -5.29
CA VAL A 371 -29.75 -10.24 -6.68
C VAL A 371 -30.74 -11.40 -6.82
N THR A 372 -31.79 -11.17 -7.61
CA THR A 372 -32.82 -12.13 -7.96
C THR A 372 -32.91 -12.29 -9.49
N ASP A 373 -33.83 -13.14 -9.95
CA ASP A 373 -34.12 -13.32 -11.37
C ASP A 373 -34.45 -12.00 -12.09
N ALA A 374 -35.08 -11.05 -11.39
CA ALA A 374 -35.43 -9.74 -11.97
C ALA A 374 -34.18 -8.90 -12.29
N GLY A 375 -33.12 -9.01 -11.49
CA GLY A 375 -31.84 -8.32 -11.74
C GLY A 375 -31.08 -8.89 -12.93
N LEU A 376 -31.21 -10.20 -13.20
CA LEU A 376 -30.53 -10.84 -14.33
C LEU A 376 -31.02 -10.31 -15.70
N VAL A 377 -32.23 -9.75 -15.77
CA VAL A 377 -32.73 -9.04 -16.95
C VAL A 377 -31.83 -7.87 -17.33
N GLN A 378 -31.27 -7.17 -16.33
CA GLN A 378 -30.37 -6.03 -16.57
C GLN A 378 -28.99 -6.50 -17.04
N LEU A 379 -28.52 -7.66 -16.58
CA LEU A 379 -27.22 -8.21 -16.96
C LEU A 379 -27.16 -8.60 -18.44
N ALA A 380 -28.29 -8.98 -19.05
CA ALA A 380 -28.35 -9.23 -20.49
C ALA A 380 -27.94 -8.01 -21.34
N LYS A 381 -27.97 -6.79 -20.78
CA LYS A 381 -27.52 -5.57 -21.45
C LYS A 381 -25.99 -5.42 -21.46
N LEU A 382 -25.28 -6.10 -20.56
CA LEU A 382 -23.82 -6.09 -20.45
C LEU A 382 -23.20 -7.08 -21.43
N SER A 383 -23.26 -6.75 -22.72
CA SER A 383 -22.82 -7.61 -23.83
C SER A 383 -21.34 -7.98 -23.84
N ARG A 384 -20.52 -7.33 -23.00
CA ARG A 384 -19.08 -7.59 -22.86
C ARG A 384 -18.69 -8.45 -21.67
N LEU A 385 -19.65 -8.91 -20.85
CA LEU A 385 -19.35 -9.83 -19.75
C LEU A 385 -18.68 -11.09 -20.30
N GLN A 386 -17.47 -11.34 -19.81
CA GLN A 386 -16.61 -12.46 -20.18
C GLN A 386 -15.95 -12.96 -18.91
N SER A 387 -16.08 -14.27 -18.63
CA SER A 387 -15.27 -14.92 -17.62
C SER A 387 -14.04 -15.51 -18.31
N GLU A 388 -12.89 -14.85 -18.23
CA GLU A 388 -11.61 -15.43 -18.67
C GLU A 388 -10.86 -16.04 -17.48
N GLY A 389 -10.34 -17.26 -17.64
CA GLY A 389 -9.36 -17.87 -16.72
C GLY A 389 -9.86 -19.04 -15.86
N ASP A 390 -8.92 -19.92 -15.49
CA ASP A 390 -9.10 -21.10 -14.61
C ASP A 390 -8.41 -20.94 -13.23
N ALA A 391 -7.85 -19.76 -12.92
CA ALA A 391 -7.13 -19.51 -11.67
C ALA A 391 -8.11 -19.34 -10.47
N ALA A 392 -7.65 -19.58 -9.26
CA ALA A 392 -8.39 -19.17 -8.06
C ALA A 392 -8.26 -17.65 -7.87
N THR A 393 -9.17 -17.05 -7.11
CA THR A 393 -9.09 -15.66 -6.61
C THR A 393 -7.95 -15.50 -5.60
N GLU A 394 -6.72 -15.73 -6.04
CA GLU A 394 -5.57 -15.16 -5.36
C GLU A 394 -5.52 -13.69 -5.80
N GLU A 395 -5.95 -12.80 -4.89
CA GLU A 395 -5.51 -11.40 -4.88
C GLU A 395 -4.03 -11.39 -5.27
N ILE A 396 -3.56 -10.44 -6.09
CA ILE A 396 -2.17 -10.40 -6.59
C ILE A 396 -1.21 -10.54 -5.39
N VAL A 397 -0.83 -11.77 -5.09
CA VAL A 397 -0.10 -12.18 -3.91
C VAL A 397 0.99 -13.06 -4.46
N SER A 398 2.17 -12.46 -4.47
CA SER A 398 3.48 -13.03 -4.77
C SER A 398 3.90 -13.13 -6.24
N GLY A 399 4.88 -12.29 -6.60
CA GLY A 399 5.99 -12.70 -7.47
C GLY A 399 5.98 -12.22 -8.91
N ALA A 400 4.97 -11.46 -9.34
CA ALA A 400 4.94 -10.90 -10.69
C ALA A 400 4.46 -9.45 -10.68
N THR A 401 5.33 -8.55 -11.17
CA THR A 401 4.95 -7.27 -11.77
C THR A 401 3.61 -7.43 -12.52
N PRO A 402 2.57 -6.64 -12.20
CA PRO A 402 1.36 -6.68 -13.00
C PRO A 402 1.75 -6.41 -14.46
N PRO A 403 1.31 -7.22 -15.44
CA PRO A 403 1.45 -6.86 -16.84
C PRO A 403 0.83 -5.46 -17.06
N ALA A 404 1.21 -4.77 -18.13
CA ALA A 404 0.54 -3.53 -18.51
C ALA A 404 -0.98 -3.78 -18.65
N GLY A 405 -1.75 -3.41 -17.62
CA GLY A 405 -3.14 -3.81 -17.43
C GLY A 405 -3.29 -4.95 -16.40
N LEU A 406 -4.13 -4.73 -15.37
CA LEU A 406 -4.42 -5.73 -14.34
C LEU A 406 -5.08 -6.98 -14.97
N PRO A 407 -4.52 -8.19 -14.83
CA PRO A 407 -5.02 -9.39 -15.51
C PRO A 407 -6.40 -9.77 -14.95
N PRO A 408 -7.47 -9.92 -15.76
CA PRO A 408 -8.81 -10.21 -15.27
C PRO A 408 -8.82 -11.43 -14.35
N LEU A 409 -9.53 -11.37 -13.23
CA LEU A 409 -9.79 -12.56 -12.42
C LEU A 409 -10.79 -13.47 -13.19
N PRO A 410 -11.00 -14.73 -12.75
CA PRO A 410 -11.94 -15.64 -13.41
C PRO A 410 -13.23 -15.88 -12.60
N GLY A 411 -14.36 -15.39 -13.10
CA GLY A 411 -15.66 -15.73 -12.52
C GLY A 411 -16.78 -14.77 -12.87
N PHE A 412 -17.96 -15.35 -13.03
CA PHE A 412 -19.24 -14.68 -12.87
C PHE A 412 -19.97 -15.53 -11.84
N SER A 413 -19.85 -15.15 -10.58
CA SER A 413 -20.46 -15.90 -9.47
C SER A 413 -21.78 -15.29 -9.04
N LEU A 414 -22.78 -16.17 -8.95
CA LEU A 414 -24.11 -15.93 -8.41
C LEU A 414 -24.37 -16.82 -7.19
N GLY A 415 -23.33 -17.45 -6.62
CA GLY A 415 -23.49 -18.38 -5.50
C GLY A 415 -24.12 -17.69 -4.29
N GLY A 416 -25.11 -18.30 -3.64
CA GLY A 416 -25.80 -17.74 -2.47
C GLY A 416 -26.75 -16.58 -2.77
N THR A 417 -27.03 -16.29 -4.05
CA THR A 417 -28.10 -15.36 -4.47
C THR A 417 -29.47 -16.04 -4.50
N LYS A 418 -30.53 -15.26 -4.76
CA LYS A 418 -31.91 -15.79 -4.90
C LYS A 418 -32.28 -16.14 -6.34
N VAL A 419 -31.28 -16.46 -7.17
CA VAL A 419 -31.48 -16.85 -8.56
C VAL A 419 -32.08 -18.25 -8.65
N SER A 420 -33.02 -18.43 -9.57
CA SER A 420 -33.69 -19.70 -9.89
C SER A 420 -33.57 -20.03 -11.38
N ASP A 421 -34.19 -21.13 -11.80
CA ASP A 421 -34.28 -21.54 -13.21
C ASP A 421 -34.86 -20.43 -14.12
N ALA A 422 -35.80 -19.63 -13.59
CA ALA A 422 -36.42 -18.55 -14.35
C ALA A 422 -35.41 -17.45 -14.73
N GLY A 423 -34.49 -17.11 -13.83
CA GLY A 423 -33.46 -16.10 -14.07
C GLY A 423 -32.42 -16.53 -15.09
N LEU A 424 -32.08 -17.83 -15.16
CA LEU A 424 -31.08 -18.35 -16.09
C LEU A 424 -31.45 -18.10 -17.56
N ILE A 425 -32.75 -17.97 -17.89
CA ILE A 425 -33.21 -17.67 -19.26
C ILE A 425 -32.58 -16.37 -19.78
N HIS A 426 -32.40 -15.37 -18.91
CA HIS A 426 -31.88 -14.04 -19.29
C HIS A 426 -30.37 -14.06 -19.59
N LEU A 427 -29.64 -14.99 -18.99
CA LEU A 427 -28.20 -15.13 -19.14
C LEU A 427 -27.79 -15.87 -20.42
N GLN A 428 -28.72 -16.52 -21.13
CA GLN A 428 -28.44 -17.21 -22.39
C GLN A 428 -27.83 -16.29 -23.46
N SER A 429 -28.12 -14.98 -23.39
CA SER A 429 -27.55 -13.97 -24.28
C SER A 429 -26.04 -13.76 -24.09
N LEU A 430 -25.49 -14.14 -22.94
CA LEU A 430 -24.07 -13.99 -22.59
C LEU A 430 -23.23 -15.12 -23.19
N ALA A 431 -23.15 -15.16 -24.53
CA ALA A 431 -22.46 -16.22 -25.27
C ALA A 431 -20.95 -16.34 -24.94
N GLY A 432 -20.35 -15.30 -24.34
CA GLY A 432 -18.96 -15.30 -23.89
C GLY A 432 -18.69 -16.00 -22.56
N LEU A 433 -19.73 -16.43 -21.83
CA LEU A 433 -19.57 -16.99 -20.49
C LEU A 433 -18.88 -18.36 -20.52
N ARG A 434 -17.80 -18.50 -19.74
CA ARG A 434 -17.02 -19.74 -19.61
C ARG A 434 -17.15 -20.37 -18.23
N ARG A 435 -17.31 -19.56 -17.18
CA ARG A 435 -17.43 -20.00 -15.80
C ARG A 435 -18.69 -19.42 -15.19
N LEU A 436 -19.48 -20.28 -14.58
CA LEU A 436 -20.71 -19.91 -13.90
C LEU A 436 -20.78 -20.63 -12.55
N GLU A 437 -20.82 -19.85 -11.49
CA GLU A 437 -20.89 -20.36 -10.12
C GLU A 437 -22.28 -20.07 -9.55
N LEU A 438 -22.99 -21.14 -9.17
CA LEU A 438 -24.39 -21.16 -8.76
C LEU A 438 -24.55 -21.89 -7.43
N GLN A 439 -23.51 -21.91 -6.59
CA GLN A 439 -23.57 -22.65 -5.33
C GLN A 439 -24.69 -22.09 -4.44
N ASN A 440 -25.43 -22.93 -3.73
CA ASN A 440 -26.49 -22.48 -2.81
C ASN A 440 -27.53 -21.54 -3.47
N THR A 441 -27.91 -21.80 -4.72
CA THR A 441 -28.97 -21.07 -5.44
C THR A 441 -30.25 -21.91 -5.53
N GLY A 442 -31.34 -21.29 -6.01
CA GLY A 442 -32.61 -21.98 -6.30
C GLY A 442 -32.65 -22.72 -7.63
N VAL A 443 -31.50 -22.97 -8.26
CA VAL A 443 -31.41 -23.67 -9.55
C VAL A 443 -31.66 -25.17 -9.38
N THR A 444 -32.44 -25.74 -10.29
CA THR A 444 -32.78 -27.18 -10.34
C THR A 444 -32.34 -27.81 -11.65
N ASP A 445 -32.68 -29.10 -11.85
CA ASP A 445 -32.45 -29.81 -13.11
C ASP A 445 -33.09 -29.11 -14.33
N ALA A 446 -34.18 -28.37 -14.13
CA ALA A 446 -34.80 -27.59 -15.20
C ALA A 446 -33.88 -26.45 -15.67
N GLY A 447 -33.21 -25.76 -14.75
CA GLY A 447 -32.19 -24.76 -15.07
C GLY A 447 -30.96 -25.38 -15.73
N LEU A 448 -30.53 -26.57 -15.30
CA LEU A 448 -29.44 -27.30 -15.98
C LEU A 448 -29.78 -27.59 -17.45
N ALA A 449 -31.03 -27.95 -17.75
CA ALA A 449 -31.47 -28.18 -19.13
C ALA A 449 -31.37 -26.92 -20.00
N LEU A 450 -31.59 -25.72 -19.44
CA LEU A 450 -31.39 -24.46 -20.16
C LEU A 450 -29.91 -24.23 -20.51
N MET A 451 -29.01 -24.55 -19.57
CA MET A 451 -27.55 -24.38 -19.74
C MET A 451 -26.93 -25.33 -20.77
N ALA A 452 -27.59 -26.45 -21.11
CA ALA A 452 -27.11 -27.39 -22.14
C ALA A 452 -26.83 -26.72 -23.51
N ARG A 453 -27.44 -25.56 -23.77
CA ARG A 453 -27.27 -24.77 -25.00
C ARG A 453 -26.05 -23.84 -24.96
N TRP A 454 -25.41 -23.64 -23.81
CA TRP A 454 -24.35 -22.67 -23.61
C TRP A 454 -22.98 -23.32 -23.85
N LYS A 455 -22.63 -23.51 -25.14
CA LYS A 455 -21.43 -24.26 -25.56
C LYS A 455 -20.10 -23.58 -25.17
N SER A 456 -20.14 -22.33 -24.75
CA SER A 456 -18.99 -21.58 -24.24
C SER A 456 -18.59 -21.96 -22.81
N LEU A 457 -19.50 -22.55 -22.01
CA LEU A 457 -19.21 -22.96 -20.65
C LEU A 457 -18.08 -24.02 -20.58
N ARG A 458 -17.24 -23.86 -19.58
CA ARG A 458 -16.03 -24.64 -19.26
C ARG A 458 -15.99 -25.04 -17.79
N ALA A 459 -16.55 -24.25 -16.90
CA ALA A 459 -16.65 -24.56 -15.48
C ALA A 459 -18.03 -24.17 -14.95
N ILE A 460 -18.69 -25.11 -14.27
CA ILE A 460 -20.00 -24.91 -13.65
C ILE A 460 -19.94 -25.49 -12.25
N ASP A 461 -20.32 -24.69 -11.24
CA ASP A 461 -20.43 -25.15 -9.86
C ASP A 461 -21.86 -24.95 -9.36
N VAL A 462 -22.53 -26.05 -9.01
CA VAL A 462 -23.93 -26.09 -8.56
C VAL A 462 -24.05 -26.76 -7.19
N ARG A 463 -22.97 -26.79 -6.40
CA ARG A 463 -23.00 -27.35 -5.03
C ARG A 463 -24.03 -26.63 -4.16
N GLY A 464 -24.86 -27.37 -3.47
CA GLY A 464 -25.92 -26.79 -2.62
C GLY A 464 -27.10 -26.19 -3.39
N ALA A 465 -27.14 -26.30 -4.72
CA ALA A 465 -28.33 -26.03 -5.51
C ALA A 465 -29.29 -27.25 -5.49
N GLY A 466 -30.54 -27.05 -5.91
CA GLY A 466 -31.58 -28.09 -5.98
C GLY A 466 -31.43 -29.06 -7.16
N VAL A 467 -30.20 -29.42 -7.53
CA VAL A 467 -29.87 -30.26 -8.69
C VAL A 467 -29.67 -31.72 -8.29
N SER A 468 -30.06 -32.65 -9.15
CA SER A 468 -29.86 -34.09 -8.95
C SER A 468 -28.60 -34.59 -9.64
N SER A 469 -28.09 -35.75 -9.20
CA SER A 469 -26.99 -36.44 -9.90
C SER A 469 -27.35 -36.79 -11.35
N GLN A 470 -28.64 -37.05 -11.63
CA GLN A 470 -29.14 -37.32 -12.98
C GLN A 470 -29.11 -36.06 -13.85
N GLY A 471 -29.53 -34.91 -13.31
CA GLY A 471 -29.45 -33.62 -14.00
C GLY A 471 -28.01 -33.26 -14.37
N ILE A 472 -27.07 -33.48 -13.44
CA ILE A 472 -25.63 -33.28 -13.68
C ILE A 472 -25.10 -34.23 -14.77
N ALA A 473 -25.48 -35.51 -14.75
CA ALA A 473 -25.07 -36.47 -15.77
C ALA A 473 -25.60 -36.07 -17.17
N THR A 474 -26.85 -35.60 -17.25
CA THR A 474 -27.45 -35.08 -18.48
C THR A 474 -26.69 -33.83 -18.98
N LEU A 475 -26.34 -32.92 -18.07
CA LEU A 475 -25.58 -31.72 -18.44
C LEU A 475 -24.16 -32.05 -18.90
N ARG A 476 -23.46 -32.98 -18.24
CA ARG A 476 -22.13 -33.49 -18.66
C ARG A 476 -22.17 -34.08 -20.06
N SER A 477 -23.22 -34.83 -20.38
CA SER A 477 -23.42 -35.38 -21.73
C SER A 477 -23.63 -34.28 -22.78
N SER A 478 -24.29 -33.18 -22.39
CA SER A 478 -24.59 -32.04 -23.27
C SER A 478 -23.42 -31.06 -23.44
N LEU A 479 -22.52 -31.00 -22.46
CA LEU A 479 -21.35 -30.12 -22.38
C LEU A 479 -20.11 -30.94 -21.95
N PRO A 480 -19.61 -31.86 -22.79
CA PRO A 480 -18.50 -32.74 -22.43
C PRO A 480 -17.18 -31.99 -22.15
N GLN A 481 -17.05 -30.76 -22.65
CA GLN A 481 -15.90 -29.88 -22.40
C GLN A 481 -15.95 -29.15 -21.05
N ALA A 482 -17.07 -29.18 -20.33
CA ALA A 482 -17.25 -28.42 -19.10
C ALA A 482 -16.96 -29.26 -17.85
N ARG A 483 -16.15 -28.72 -16.94
CA ARG A 483 -15.97 -29.24 -15.58
C ARG A 483 -17.19 -28.86 -14.75
N ILE A 484 -18.00 -29.86 -14.36
CA ILE A 484 -19.23 -29.66 -13.58
C ILE A 484 -19.03 -30.23 -12.18
N THR A 485 -19.03 -29.33 -11.19
CA THR A 485 -18.97 -29.61 -9.76
C THR A 485 -20.38 -29.57 -9.18
N GLY A 486 -20.78 -30.61 -8.45
CA GLY A 486 -22.11 -30.73 -7.85
C GLY A 486 -22.08 -31.51 -6.53
N PRO A 487 -23.25 -31.78 -5.92
CA PRO A 487 -23.38 -32.51 -4.66
C PRO A 487 -22.83 -33.94 -4.68
#